data_AF-A0A2N2J7P6-F1
#
_entry.id   AF-A0A2N2J7P6-F1
#
_cell.length_a   1.000
_cell.length_b   1.000
_cell.length_c   1.000
_cell.angle_alpha   90.00
_cell.angle_beta   90.00
_cell.angle_gamma   90.00
#
_symmetry.space_group_name_H-M   'P 1'
#
loop_
_entity.id
_entity.type
_entity.pdbx_description
1 polymer ?
#
loop_
_entity_poly.entity_id
_entity_poly.type
_entity_poly.pdbx_seq_one_letter_code
_entity_poly.pdbx_strand_id
1 'polypeptide(L)'
;MERDAGDIIDRWAIARLKAERIGADESKKEYLWFCEGMKELETRHPEMNWDLYSKEILNIHSMIWDLESGIRQGKLDKDLPEVGRRAIQIRDWNRKRVALKNEINLKTGEGFQDIKQNHCSE
;
A
#
# COMPACT_ATOMS: atom_id res chain seq x y z
N MET A 1 17.29 -8.09 -1.81
CA MET A 1 16.18 -8.56 -0.95
C MET A 1 15.30 -9.53 -1.75
N GLU A 2 15.04 -10.77 -1.29
CA GLU A 2 14.27 -11.77 -2.07
C GLU A 2 12.76 -11.56 -1.87
N ARG A 3 12.19 -10.58 -2.59
CA ARG A 3 10.76 -10.21 -2.60
C ARG A 3 10.39 -9.67 -3.98
N ASP A 4 9.13 -9.83 -4.38
CA ASP A 4 8.62 -9.24 -5.62
C ASP A 4 8.55 -7.72 -5.54
N ALA A 5 8.76 -7.04 -6.68
CA ALA A 5 8.74 -5.59 -6.80
C ALA A 5 7.51 -4.93 -6.16
N GLY A 6 6.32 -5.50 -6.38
CA GLY A 6 5.06 -5.05 -5.83
C GLY A 6 5.03 -5.11 -4.30
N ASP A 7 5.53 -6.17 -3.67
CA ASP A 7 5.61 -6.28 -2.20
C ASP A 7 6.63 -5.31 -1.60
N ILE A 8 7.77 -5.07 -2.28
CA ILE A 8 8.79 -4.13 -1.81
C ILE A 8 8.22 -2.70 -1.75
N ILE A 9 7.66 -2.22 -2.85
CA ILE A 9 7.14 -0.84 -2.93
C ILE A 9 5.92 -0.63 -2.00
N ASP A 10 5.10 -1.68 -1.85
CA ASP A 10 3.95 -1.66 -0.97
C ASP A 10 4.34 -1.55 0.52
N ARG A 11 5.32 -2.34 0.95
CA ARG A 11 5.82 -2.29 2.33
C ARG A 11 6.64 -1.04 2.59
N TRP A 12 7.39 -0.56 1.59
CA TRP A 12 8.06 0.74 1.65
C TRP A 12 7.06 1.86 1.97
N ALA A 13 5.91 1.89 1.28
CA ALA A 13 4.89 2.92 1.49
C ALA A 13 4.29 2.88 2.91
N ILE A 14 4.03 1.68 3.43
CA ILE A 14 3.57 1.49 4.82
C ILE A 14 4.64 1.97 5.80
N ALA A 15 5.89 1.54 5.62
CA ALA A 15 7.00 1.90 6.49
C ALA A 15 7.25 3.42 6.49
N ARG A 16 7.16 4.06 5.32
CA ARG A 16 7.24 5.52 5.16
C ARG A 16 6.17 6.23 5.98
N LEU A 17 4.90 5.85 5.83
CA LEU A 17 3.81 6.47 6.58
C LEU A 17 3.94 6.26 8.09
N LYS A 18 4.37 5.07 8.52
CA LYS A 18 4.65 4.81 9.95
C LYS A 18 5.77 5.71 10.46
N ALA A 19 6.87 5.83 9.72
CA ALA A 19 7.99 6.68 10.08
C ALA A 19 7.58 8.16 10.15
N GLU A 20 6.75 8.64 9.21
CA GLU A 20 6.25 10.02 9.16
C GLU A 20 5.23 10.32 10.28
N ARG A 21 4.28 9.41 10.55
CA ARG A 21 3.15 9.66 11.45
C ARG A 21 3.36 9.21 12.90
N ILE A 22 4.08 8.11 13.11
CA ILE A 22 4.39 7.57 14.46
C ILE A 22 5.73 8.12 14.95
N GLY A 23 6.73 8.16 14.07
CA GLY A 23 8.05 8.72 14.40
C GLY A 23 8.93 7.86 15.32
N ALA A 24 8.53 6.63 15.64
CA ALA A 24 9.31 5.70 16.44
C ALA A 24 10.60 5.27 15.72
N ASP A 25 11.68 5.05 16.46
CA ASP A 25 12.99 4.72 15.88
C ASP A 25 12.99 3.38 15.14
N GLU A 26 12.21 2.41 15.60
CA GLU A 26 12.01 1.14 14.90
C GLU A 26 11.31 1.35 13.54
N SER A 27 10.32 2.25 13.48
CA SER A 27 9.64 2.58 12.22
C SER A 27 10.57 3.29 11.23
N LYS A 28 11.47 4.15 11.72
CA LYS A 28 12.49 4.80 10.88
C LYS A 28 13.51 3.80 10.34
N LYS A 29 13.96 2.85 11.18
CA LYS A 29 14.87 1.77 10.75
C LYS A 29 14.21 0.87 9.70
N GLU A 30 12.94 0.49 9.90
CA GLU A 30 12.14 -0.25 8.93
C GLU A 30 12.07 0.51 7.59
N TYR A 31 11.76 1.80 7.63
CA TYR A 31 11.71 2.64 6.43
C TYR A 31 13.04 2.70 5.68
N LEU A 32 14.16 2.93 6.39
CA LEU A 32 15.49 2.95 5.77
C LEU A 32 15.84 1.62 5.11
N TRP A 33 15.47 0.49 5.72
CA TRP A 33 15.68 -0.83 5.13
C TRP A 33 14.91 -1.00 3.81
N PHE A 34 13.65 -0.55 3.76
CA PHE A 34 12.88 -0.57 2.52
C PHE A 34 13.34 0.46 1.49
N CYS A 35 13.97 1.57 1.89
CA CYS A 35 14.61 2.50 0.95
C CYS A 35 15.76 1.83 0.19
N GLU A 36 16.55 0.98 0.84
CA GLU A 36 17.57 0.18 0.13
C GLU A 36 16.91 -0.81 -0.84
N GLY A 37 15.79 -1.43 -0.44
CA GLY A 37 14.97 -2.26 -1.34
C GLY A 37 14.45 -1.51 -2.58
N MET A 38 14.05 -0.24 -2.42
CA MET A 38 13.64 0.62 -3.54
C MET A 38 14.82 0.96 -4.46
N LYS A 39 16.01 1.23 -3.93
CA LYS A 39 17.21 1.46 -4.76
C LYS A 39 17.61 0.21 -5.54
N GLU A 40 17.50 -0.96 -4.93
CA GLU A 40 17.70 -2.24 -5.63
C GLU A 40 16.69 -2.39 -6.78
N LEU A 41 15.42 -2.02 -6.57
CA LEU A 41 14.41 -2.04 -7.62
C LEU A 41 14.71 -1.10 -8.78
N GLU A 42 15.08 0.15 -8.46
CA GLU A 42 15.48 1.16 -9.46
C GLU A 42 16.67 0.69 -10.29
N THR A 43 17.60 -0.06 -9.68
CA THR A 43 18.75 -0.64 -10.37
C THR A 43 18.35 -1.82 -11.26
N ARG A 44 17.45 -2.68 -10.79
CA ARG A 44 17.02 -3.89 -11.51
C ARG A 44 16.08 -3.59 -12.68
N HIS A 45 15.25 -2.55 -12.54
CA HIS A 45 14.20 -2.16 -13.49
C HIS A 45 14.25 -0.65 -13.74
N PRO A 46 15.34 -0.14 -14.37
CA PRO A 46 15.55 1.30 -14.56
C PRO A 46 14.55 1.95 -15.53
N GLU A 47 13.85 1.16 -16.33
CA GLU A 47 12.81 1.61 -17.27
C GLU A 47 11.48 1.95 -16.58
N MET A 48 11.29 1.51 -15.34
CA MET A 48 10.08 1.76 -14.56
C MET A 48 10.06 3.17 -13.99
N ASN A 49 8.89 3.81 -13.99
CA ASN A 49 8.69 5.11 -13.37
C ASN A 49 8.42 4.97 -11.86
N TRP A 50 9.48 4.68 -11.09
CA TRP A 50 9.38 4.45 -9.65
C TRP A 50 8.87 5.66 -8.86
N ASP A 51 9.12 6.89 -9.32
CA ASP A 51 8.56 8.11 -8.70
C ASP A 51 7.02 8.15 -8.82
N LEU A 52 6.47 7.81 -9.99
CA LEU A 52 5.02 7.71 -10.17
C LEU A 52 4.43 6.61 -9.29
N TYR A 53 4.96 5.39 -9.38
CA TYR A 53 4.43 4.25 -8.63
C TYR A 53 4.53 4.45 -7.11
N SER A 54 5.64 5.02 -6.64
CA SER A 54 5.84 5.30 -5.21
C SER A 54 4.87 6.36 -4.69
N LYS A 55 4.61 7.42 -5.46
CA LYS A 55 3.59 8.43 -5.14
C LYS A 55 2.19 7.84 -5.10
N GLU A 56 1.83 7.03 -6.08
CA GLU A 56 0.49 6.43 -6.18
C GLU A 56 0.21 5.47 -5.02
N ILE A 57 1.13 4.55 -4.73
CA ILE A 57 0.91 3.58 -3.64
C ILE A 57 0.93 4.27 -2.27
N LEU A 58 1.76 5.31 -2.09
CA LEU A 58 1.79 6.09 -0.87
C LEU A 58 0.47 6.84 -0.65
N ASN A 59 -0.08 7.43 -1.72
CA ASN A 59 -1.39 8.07 -1.67
C ASN A 59 -2.49 7.07 -1.28
N ILE A 60 -2.51 5.87 -1.88
CA ILE A 60 -3.49 4.84 -1.54
C ILE A 60 -3.39 4.47 -0.05
N HIS A 61 -2.18 4.23 0.47
CA HIS A 61 -2.01 3.90 1.89
C HIS A 61 -2.37 5.06 2.81
N SER A 62 -2.08 6.31 2.42
CA SER A 62 -2.49 7.49 3.19
C SER A 62 -4.01 7.58 3.29
N MET A 63 -4.72 7.38 2.18
CA MET A 63 -6.18 7.40 2.15
C MET A 63 -6.80 6.30 3.02
N ILE A 64 -6.26 5.08 2.96
CA ILE A 64 -6.70 3.97 3.83
C ILE A 64 -6.48 4.34 5.29
N TRP A 65 -5.30 4.83 5.65
CA TRP A 65 -4.97 5.21 7.02
C TRP A 65 -5.91 6.30 7.55
N ASP A 66 -6.22 7.33 6.75
CA ASP A 66 -7.08 8.43 7.16
C ASP A 66 -8.54 7.97 7.37
N LEU A 67 -9.03 7.09 6.50
CA LEU A 67 -10.35 6.48 6.66
C LEU A 67 -10.42 5.62 7.93
N GLU A 68 -9.40 4.80 8.18
CA GLU A 68 -9.29 3.95 9.37
C GLU A 68 -9.12 4.76 10.65
N SER A 69 -8.33 5.84 10.62
CA SER A 69 -8.12 6.73 11.77
C SER A 69 -9.43 7.30 12.31
N GLY A 70 -10.34 7.70 11.42
CA GLY A 70 -11.66 8.17 11.84
C GLY A 70 -12.53 7.11 12.51
N ILE A 71 -12.37 5.83 12.14
CA ILE A 71 -13.02 4.70 12.81
C ILE A 71 -12.35 4.42 14.16
N ARG A 72 -11.01 4.32 14.20
CA ARG A 72 -10.24 3.98 15.42
C ARG A 72 -10.39 5.02 16.53
N GLN A 73 -10.59 6.28 16.20
CA GLN A 73 -10.76 7.35 17.19
C GLN A 73 -12.16 7.38 17.83
N GLY A 74 -13.04 6.43 17.50
CA GLY A 74 -14.41 6.37 18.01
C GLY A 74 -15.30 7.54 17.58
N LYS A 75 -14.81 8.39 16.66
CA LYS A 75 -15.50 9.59 16.16
C LYS A 75 -16.81 9.25 15.46
N LEU A 76 -16.94 8.01 15.00
CA LEU A 76 -18.04 7.53 14.16
C LEU A 76 -18.87 6.44 14.85
N ASP A 77 -18.59 6.11 16.11
CA ASP A 77 -19.25 4.99 16.80
C ASP A 77 -20.77 5.18 16.93
N LYS A 78 -21.24 6.43 16.85
CA LYS A 78 -22.65 6.78 16.88
C LYS A 78 -23.31 6.86 15.49
N ASP A 79 -22.52 6.76 14.41
CA ASP A 79 -22.97 6.87 13.02
C ASP A 79 -22.57 5.60 12.23
N LEU A 80 -23.30 4.51 12.51
CA LEU A 80 -23.11 3.22 11.82
C LEU A 80 -23.21 3.34 10.28
N PRO A 81 -24.12 4.15 9.70
CA PRO A 81 -24.12 4.39 8.26
C PRO A 81 -22.81 4.96 7.72
N GLU A 82 -22.20 5.92 8.41
CA GLU A 82 -20.90 6.48 8.02
C GLU A 82 -19.76 5.48 8.15
N VAL A 83 -19.76 4.66 9.20
CA VAL A 83 -18.81 3.53 9.34
C VAL A 83 -18.94 2.59 8.14
N GLY A 84 -20.16 2.24 7.75
CA GLY A 84 -20.43 1.41 6.57
C GLY A 84 -19.92 2.01 5.26
N ARG A 85 -20.13 3.33 5.05
CA ARG A 85 -19.60 4.05 3.88
C ARG A 85 -18.07 4.02 3.83
N ARG A 86 -17.41 4.24 4.96
CA ARG A 86 -15.94 4.19 5.03
C ARG A 86 -15.39 2.79 4.81
N ALA A 87 -16.05 1.75 5.33
CA ALA A 87 -15.66 0.37 5.08
C ALA A 87 -15.68 0.03 3.58
N ILE A 88 -16.70 0.51 2.86
CA ILE A 88 -16.78 0.37 1.39
C ILE A 88 -15.61 1.11 0.71
N GLN A 89 -15.31 2.34 1.13
CA GLN A 89 -14.19 3.11 0.58
C GLN A 89 -12.84 2.42 0.84
N ILE A 90 -12.60 1.91 2.05
CA ILE A 90 -11.38 1.15 2.40
C ILE A 90 -11.25 -0.09 1.51
N ARG A 91 -12.35 -0.82 1.27
CA ARG A 91 -12.37 -1.96 0.35
C ARG A 91 -11.97 -1.54 -1.07
N ASP A 92 -12.51 -0.43 -1.57
CA ASP A 92 -12.25 0.03 -2.92
C ASP A 92 -10.80 0.55 -3.08
N TRP A 93 -10.25 1.22 -2.06
CA TRP A 93 -8.83 1.57 -2.02
C TRP A 93 -7.92 0.34 -1.95
N ASN A 94 -8.29 -0.68 -1.19
CA ASN A 94 -7.55 -1.95 -1.16
C ASN A 94 -7.56 -2.67 -2.51
N ARG A 95 -8.67 -2.59 -3.27
CA ARG A 95 -8.70 -3.10 -4.65
C ARG A 95 -7.72 -2.35 -5.55
N LYS A 96 -7.66 -1.02 -5.45
CA LYS A 96 -6.67 -0.20 -6.18
C LYS A 96 -5.23 -0.55 -5.81
N ARG A 97 -4.94 -0.75 -4.51
CA ARG A 97 -3.63 -1.20 -4.02
C ARG A 97 -3.20 -2.52 -4.66
N VAL A 98 -4.08 -3.52 -4.65
CA VAL A 98 -3.81 -4.84 -5.25
C VAL A 98 -3.61 -4.72 -6.76
N ALA A 99 -4.45 -3.94 -7.44
CA ALA A 99 -4.32 -3.70 -8.87
C ALA A 99 -2.96 -3.07 -9.22
N LEU A 100 -2.54 -2.03 -8.48
CA LEU A 100 -1.25 -1.37 -8.67
C LEU A 100 -0.07 -2.32 -8.42
N LYS A 101 -0.12 -3.12 -7.35
CA LYS A 101 0.90 -4.16 -7.09
C LYS A 101 1.00 -5.15 -8.25
N ASN A 102 -0.14 -5.65 -8.73
CA ASN A 102 -0.18 -6.59 -9.85
C ASN A 102 0.34 -5.97 -11.14
N GLU A 103 0.06 -4.69 -11.39
CA GLU A 103 0.60 -3.97 -12.54
C GLU A 103 2.12 -3.87 -12.49
N ILE A 104 2.67 -3.48 -11.32
CA ILE A 104 4.12 -3.39 -11.11
C ILE A 104 4.76 -4.76 -11.33
N ASN A 105 4.22 -5.81 -10.69
CA ASN A 105 4.69 -7.18 -10.82
C ASN A 105 4.65 -7.68 -12.27
N LEU A 106 3.58 -7.37 -13.01
CA LEU A 106 3.49 -7.71 -14.44
C LEU A 106 4.55 -6.99 -15.28
N LYS A 107 4.79 -5.70 -15.02
CA LYS A 107 5.76 -4.89 -15.78
C LYS A 107 7.21 -5.27 -15.49
N THR A 108 7.53 -5.62 -14.25
CA THR A 108 8.87 -6.07 -13.85
C THR A 108 9.12 -7.55 -14.14
N GLY A 109 8.07 -8.31 -14.46
CA GLY A 109 8.15 -9.77 -14.58
C GLY A 109 8.41 -10.47 -13.23
N GLU A 110 8.09 -9.82 -12.11
CA GLU A 110 8.33 -10.32 -10.76
C GLU A 110 7.03 -10.67 -10.03
N GLY A 111 7.11 -11.67 -9.16
CA GLY A 111 5.98 -12.06 -8.31
C GLY A 111 4.87 -12.79 -9.05
N PHE A 112 3.77 -12.99 -8.34
CA PHE A 112 2.57 -13.65 -8.85
C PHE A 112 1.47 -12.61 -9.06
N GLN A 113 0.67 -12.77 -10.12
CA GLN A 113 -0.54 -11.97 -10.29
C GLN A 113 -1.60 -12.46 -9.30
N ASP A 114 -1.97 -11.62 -8.34
CA ASP A 114 -3.06 -11.92 -7.41
C ASP A 114 -4.40 -11.66 -8.12
N ILE A 115 -4.86 -12.64 -8.90
CA ILE A 115 -6.18 -12.61 -9.54
C ILE A 115 -7.21 -12.96 -8.46
N LYS A 116 -7.77 -11.95 -7.80
CA LYS A 116 -8.97 -12.15 -6.99
C LYS A 116 -10.14 -12.50 -7.91
N GLN A 117 -10.35 -13.79 -8.16
CA GLN A 117 -11.62 -14.26 -8.72
C GLN A 117 -12.74 -13.85 -7.75
N ASN A 118 -13.70 -13.09 -8.27
CA ASN A 118 -14.94 -12.84 -7.55
C ASN A 118 -15.66 -14.17 -7.41
N HIS A 119 -15.54 -14.84 -6.25
CA HIS A 119 -16.56 -15.79 -5.81
C HIS A 119 -17.81 -14.98 -5.47
N CYS A 120 -18.52 -14.51 -6.49
CA CYS A 120 -19.96 -14.33 -6.38
C CYS A 120 -20.52 -15.75 -6.38
N SER A 121 -20.69 -16.35 -5.20
CA SER A 121 -21.58 -17.49 -5.06
C SER A 121 -22.97 -17.02 -5.49
N GLU A 122 -23.48 -17.58 -6.59
CA GLU A 122 -24.92 -17.60 -6.89
C GLU A 122 -25.67 -18.40 -5.83
#